data_AF-A0A669CTR3-F1
#
_entry.id   AF-A0A669CTR3-F1
#
_cell.length_a   1.000
_cell.length_b   1.000
_cell.length_c   1.000
_cell.angle_alpha   90.00
_cell.angle_beta   90.00
_cell.angle_gamma   90.00
#
_symmetry.space_group_name_H-M   'P 1'
#
loop_
_entity.id
_entity.type
_entity.pdbx_description
1 polymer ?
#
loop_
_entity_poly.entity_id
_entity_poly.type
_entity_poly.pdbx_seq_one_letter_code
_entity_poly.pdbx_strand_id
1 'polypeptide(L)'
;MLPQHPKANGKGEKGVRIIKKLLKKTTFSQSDAYLALLSYRTATLDSSLSTAELLMSQKLRTTLHCYTESKQSEGILQKQESLKWKQKQQYEKGTRALDCKG
;
A
#
# COMPACT_ATOMS: atom_id res chain seq x y z
N MET A 1 14.12 -13.78 -3.30
CA MET A 1 13.08 -13.17 -4.16
C MET A 1 12.57 -14.27 -5.09
N LEU A 2 11.28 -14.66 -5.02
CA LEU A 2 10.76 -15.72 -5.89
C LEU A 2 10.22 -15.15 -7.21
N PRO A 3 10.70 -15.60 -8.38
CA PRO A 3 10.29 -15.08 -9.71
C PRO A 3 8.86 -15.41 -10.15
N GLN A 4 8.14 -16.29 -9.45
CA GLN A 4 6.96 -16.96 -10.00
C GLN A 4 5.61 -16.43 -9.50
N HIS A 5 5.58 -15.30 -8.78
CA HIS A 5 4.33 -14.79 -8.18
C HIS A 5 4.02 -13.34 -8.61
N PRO A 6 3.65 -13.12 -9.88
CA PRO A 6 3.32 -11.77 -10.40
C PRO A 6 2.16 -11.11 -9.62
N LYS A 7 1.21 -11.89 -9.11
CA LYS A 7 0.11 -11.38 -8.26
C LYS A 7 0.57 -10.80 -6.92
N ALA A 8 1.60 -11.39 -6.29
CA ALA A 8 2.12 -10.91 -5.01
C ALA A 8 3.06 -9.70 -5.19
N ASN A 9 3.84 -9.68 -6.27
CA ASN A 9 4.81 -8.62 -6.55
C ASN A 9 4.19 -7.28 -6.96
N GLY A 10 2.99 -7.27 -7.56
CA GLY A 10 2.38 -6.05 -8.08
C GLY A 10 2.22 -4.92 -7.04
N LYS A 11 2.04 -5.25 -5.75
CA LYS A 11 2.00 -4.25 -4.67
C LYS A 11 3.38 -3.63 -4.41
N GLY A 12 4.44 -4.45 -4.38
CA GLY A 12 5.82 -3.98 -4.22
C GLY A 12 6.27 -3.10 -5.37
N GLU A 13 5.98 -3.51 -6.60
CA GLU A 13 6.28 -2.72 -7.81
C GLU A 13 5.58 -1.36 -7.82
N LYS A 14 4.31 -1.32 -7.37
CA LYS A 14 3.56 -0.06 -7.24
C LYS A 14 4.20 0.86 -6.20
N GLY A 15 4.64 0.32 -5.05
CA GLY A 15 5.38 1.07 -4.03
C GLY A 15 6.66 1.71 -4.58
N VAL A 16 7.50 0.92 -5.26
CA VAL A 16 8.74 1.41 -5.90
C VAL A 16 8.44 2.50 -6.93
N ARG A 17 7.36 2.34 -7.71
CA ARG A 17 6.92 3.34 -8.69
C ARG A 17 6.52 4.66 -8.03
N ILE A 18 5.84 4.63 -6.88
CA ILE A 18 5.46 5.83 -6.13
C ILE A 18 6.71 6.55 -5.62
N ILE A 19 7.63 5.82 -4.99
CA ILE A 19 8.89 6.38 -4.47
C ILE A 19 9.71 7.03 -5.59
N LYS A 20 9.88 6.34 -6.73
CA LYS A 20 10.58 6.91 -7.90
C LYS A 20 9.94 8.20 -8.40
N LYS A 21 8.60 8.26 -8.46
CA LYS A 21 7.89 9.49 -8.87
C LYS A 21 8.08 10.61 -7.86
N LEU A 22 8.05 10.30 -6.58
CA LEU A 22 8.25 11.25 -5.49
C LEU A 22 9.64 11.89 -5.55
N LEU A 23 10.68 11.06 -5.70
CA LEU A 23 12.06 11.52 -5.83
C LEU A 23 12.28 12.37 -7.08
N LYS A 24 11.67 11.99 -8.21
CA LYS A 24 11.73 12.81 -9.44
C LYS A 24 11.11 14.19 -9.22
N LYS A 25 9.98 14.27 -8.50
CA LYS A 25 9.33 15.53 -8.17
C LYS A 25 10.22 16.41 -7.30
N THR A 26 10.84 15.84 -6.26
CA THR A 26 11.71 16.61 -5.35
C THR A 26 12.96 17.14 -6.05
N THR A 27 13.55 16.35 -6.97
CA THR A 27 14.66 16.81 -7.80
C THR A 27 14.25 17.96 -8.72
N PHE A 28 13.06 17.88 -9.32
CA PHE A 28 12.55 18.94 -10.20
C PHE A 28 12.22 20.23 -9.43
N SER A 29 11.61 20.13 -8.24
CA SER A 29 11.25 21.28 -7.41
C SER A 29 12.38 21.77 -6.49
N GLN A 30 13.59 21.20 -6.57
CA GLN A 30 14.72 21.45 -5.66
C GLN A 30 14.33 21.42 -4.18
N SER A 31 13.40 20.53 -3.82
CA SER A 31 12.91 20.39 -2.45
C SER A 31 13.60 19.23 -1.74
N ASP A 32 13.54 19.21 -0.41
CA ASP A 32 14.15 18.15 0.38
C ASP A 32 13.50 16.77 0.10
N ALA A 33 14.32 15.85 -0.44
CA ALA A 33 13.93 14.48 -0.72
C ALA A 33 13.65 13.67 0.56
N TYR A 34 14.35 13.96 1.65
CA TYR A 34 14.14 13.29 2.93
C TYR A 34 12.77 13.61 3.51
N LEU A 35 12.37 14.89 3.46
CA LEU A 35 11.06 15.33 3.90
C LEU A 35 9.93 14.67 3.10
N ALA A 36 10.07 14.56 1.79
CA ALA A 36 9.09 13.90 0.95
C ALA A 36 8.95 12.40 1.29
N LEU A 37 10.07 11.69 1.46
CA LEU A 37 10.05 10.29 1.89
C LEU A 37 9.42 10.11 3.27
N LEU A 38 9.69 11.03 4.19
CA LEU A 38 9.07 11.04 5.51
C LEU A 38 7.55 11.20 5.41
N SER A 39 7.06 12.14 4.59
CA SER A 39 5.63 12.30 4.32
C SER A 39 5.00 11.05 3.70
N TYR A 40 5.71 10.36 2.79
CA TYR A 40 5.22 9.10 2.22
C TYR A 40 5.12 7.98 3.27
N ARG A 41 6.05 7.94 4.21
CA ARG A 41 6.04 6.97 5.32
C ARG A 41 4.89 7.21 6.29
N THR A 42 4.52 8.47 6.53
CA THR A 42 3.44 8.84 7.45
C THR A 42 2.07 8.97 6.79
N ALA A 43 1.99 9.10 5.47
CA ALA A 43 0.74 9.16 4.73
C ALA A 43 -0.14 7.92 4.97
N THR A 44 -1.40 8.16 5.34
CA THR A 44 -2.43 7.14 5.42
C THR A 44 -2.75 6.67 4.01
N LEU A 45 -2.71 5.35 3.80
CA LEU A 45 -3.07 4.75 2.53
C LEU A 45 -4.60 4.51 2.48
N ASP A 46 -5.15 4.16 1.30
CA ASP A 46 -6.57 3.79 1.17
C ASP A 46 -6.97 2.61 2.08
N SER A 47 -6.01 1.75 2.40
CA SER A 47 -6.06 0.92 3.60
C SER A 47 -5.68 1.80 4.75
N SER A 48 -6.59 2.02 5.70
CA SER A 48 -6.57 2.91 6.87
C SER A 48 -5.39 2.79 7.87
N LEU A 49 -4.24 2.32 7.38
CA LEU A 49 -2.93 2.23 8.00
C LEU A 49 -1.95 3.07 7.18
N SER A 50 -1.00 3.67 7.86
CA SER A 50 0.11 4.39 7.25
C SER A 50 1.11 3.42 6.60
N THR A 51 1.86 3.89 5.61
CA THR A 51 2.89 3.09 4.93
C THR A 51 3.90 2.51 5.92
N ALA A 52 4.30 3.28 6.95
CA ALA A 52 5.17 2.80 8.02
C ALA A 52 4.51 1.74 8.91
N GLU A 53 3.21 1.83 9.17
CA GLU A 53 2.49 0.81 9.94
C GLU A 53 2.40 -0.51 9.16
N LEU A 54 2.24 -0.44 7.84
CA LEU A 54 2.19 -1.62 6.98
C LEU A 54 3.57 -2.26 6.75
N LEU A 55 4.63 -1.45 6.62
CA LEU A 55 5.99 -1.93 6.33
C LEU A 55 6.82 -2.23 7.58
N MET A 56 6.64 -1.45 8.65
CA MET A 56 7.49 -1.48 9.85
C MET A 56 6.73 -1.91 11.10
N SER A 57 5.42 -2.15 11.01
CA SER A 57 4.56 -2.48 12.16
C SER A 57 4.65 -1.47 13.30
N GLN A 58 5.04 -0.23 13.00
CA GLN A 58 5.30 0.83 13.98
C GLN A 58 4.73 2.16 13.49
N LYS A 59 4.18 2.94 14.43
CA LYS A 59 3.67 4.28 14.17
C LYS A 59 4.77 5.30 14.39
N LEU A 60 5.24 5.94 13.32
CA LEU A 60 6.29 6.97 13.40
C LEU A 60 5.71 8.28 13.97
N ARG A 61 6.31 8.79 15.03
CA ARG A 61 5.99 10.13 15.60
C ARG A 61 6.79 11.18 14.82
N THR A 62 6.11 12.04 14.09
CA THR A 62 6.73 13.20 13.40
C THR A 62 6.37 14.50 14.07
N THR A 63 7.26 15.49 13.98
CA THR A 63 7.13 16.85 14.57
C THR A 63 6.01 17.67 13.95
N LEU A 64 5.60 17.34 12.72
CA LEU A 64 4.32 17.77 12.18
C LEU A 64 3.23 16.97 12.90
N HIS A 65 2.42 17.66 13.71
CA HIS A 65 1.17 17.12 14.25
C HIS A 65 0.41 16.46 13.10
N CYS A 66 0.46 15.13 13.05
CA CYS A 66 -0.21 14.35 12.03
C CYS A 66 -1.68 14.70 12.13
N TYR A 67 -2.20 15.34 11.08
CA TYR A 67 -3.59 15.76 10.99
C TYR A 67 -4.49 14.56 11.27
N THR A 68 -5.12 14.65 12.44
CA THR A 68 -6.29 13.92 12.90
C THR A 68 -6.15 12.43 13.10
N GLU A 69 -6.63 12.00 14.25
CA GLU A 69 -7.05 10.64 14.52
C GLU A 69 -8.01 10.20 13.43
N SER A 70 -7.52 9.52 12.39
CA SER A 70 -8.41 8.81 11.48
C SER A 70 -8.95 7.61 12.26
N LYS A 71 -10.01 7.84 13.06
CA LYS A 71 -10.95 6.77 13.39
C LYS A 71 -11.26 6.11 12.05
N GLN A 72 -10.88 4.84 11.90
CA GLN A 72 -11.18 4.11 10.68
C GLN A 72 -12.70 4.18 10.54
N SER A 73 -13.19 4.98 9.59
CA SER A 73 -14.62 5.10 9.42
C SER A 73 -15.15 3.71 9.05
N GLU A 74 -16.32 3.34 9.57
CA GLU A 74 -16.93 2.03 9.31
C GLU A 74 -17.00 1.72 7.80
N GLY A 75 -17.15 2.75 6.98
CA GLY A 75 -17.10 2.64 5.52
C GLY A 75 -15.76 2.13 4.95
N ILE A 76 -14.61 2.48 5.55
CA ILE A 76 -13.30 1.99 5.10
C ILE A 76 -13.12 0.51 5.46
N LEU A 77 -13.56 0.11 6.66
CA LEU A 77 -13.53 -1.29 7.11
C LEU A 77 -14.38 -2.18 6.20
N GLN A 78 -15.63 -1.79 5.95
CA GLN A 78 -16.54 -2.50 5.04
C GLN A 78 -15.97 -2.57 3.62
N LYS A 79 -15.37 -1.48 3.13
CA LYS A 79 -14.70 -1.48 1.82
C LYS A 79 -13.53 -2.46 1.79
N GLN A 80 -12.72 -2.51 2.84
CA GLN A 80 -11.60 -3.46 2.95
C GLN A 80 -12.08 -4.91 2.96
N GLU A 81 -13.14 -5.23 3.70
CA GLU A 81 -13.74 -6.57 3.72
C GLU A 81 -14.31 -6.95 2.35
N SER A 82 -15.01 -6.02 1.68
CA SER A 82 -15.53 -6.24 0.34
C SER A 82 -14.43 -6.53 -0.69
N LEU A 83 -13.28 -5.85 -0.57
CA LEU A 83 -12.12 -6.06 -1.44
C LEU A 83 -11.45 -7.42 -1.16
N LYS A 84 -11.31 -7.80 0.11
CA LYS A 84 -10.81 -9.13 0.51
C LYS A 84 -11.73 -10.24 -0.01
N TRP A 85 -13.04 -10.08 0.14
CA TRP A 85 -14.06 -11.01 -0.38
C TRP A 85 -13.95 -11.17 -1.90
N LYS A 86 -13.90 -10.06 -2.64
CA LYS A 86 -13.75 -10.08 -4.11
C LYS A 86 -12.45 -10.75 -4.55
N GLN A 87 -11.34 -10.50 -3.85
CA GLN A 87 -10.06 -11.17 -4.11
C GLN A 87 -10.14 -12.68 -3.89
N LYS A 88 -10.80 -13.13 -2.81
CA LYS A 88 -11.04 -14.55 -2.53
C LYS A 88 -11.84 -15.21 -3.67
N GLN A 89 -12.95 -14.59 -4.08
CA GLN A 89 -13.77 -15.08 -5.19
C GLN A 89 -13.00 -15.18 -6.51
N GLN A 90 -12.14 -14.19 -6.82
CA GLN A 90 -11.29 -14.24 -8.02
C GLN A 90 -10.18 -15.31 -7.93
N TYR A 91 -9.65 -15.55 -6.73
CA TYR A 91 -8.67 -16.61 -6.50
C TYR A 91 -9.31 -17.99 -6.72
N GLU A 92 -10.45 -18.25 -6.10
CA GLU A 92 -11.20 -19.51 -6.21
C GLU A 92 -11.59 -19.83 -7.66
N LYS A 93 -12.00 -18.82 -8.45
CA LYS A 93 -12.28 -18.99 -9.88
C LYS A 93 -11.05 -19.37 -10.71
N GLY A 94 -9.87 -18.85 -10.35
CA GLY A 94 -8.62 -19.14 -11.04
C GLY A 94 -8.05 -20.53 -10.74
N THR A 95 -8.22 -21.02 -9.51
CA THR A 95 -7.73 -22.34 -9.10
C THR A 95 -8.52 -23.48 -9.75
N ARG A 96 -9.85 -23.34 -9.88
CA ARG A 96 -10.71 -24.35 -10.54
C ARG A 96 -10.38 -24.58 -12.01
N ALA A 97 -9.70 -23.65 -12.67
CA ALA A 97 -9.25 -23.79 -14.06
C ALA A 97 -7.95 -24.62 -14.20
N LEU A 98 -7.22 -24.83 -13.09
CA LEU A 98 -6.00 -25.63 -13.06
C LEU A 98 -6.28 -27.11 -12.75
N ASP A 99 -7.44 -27.42 -12.16
CA ASP A 99 -7.85 -28.80 -11.81
C ASP A 99 -8.43 -29.61 -12.99
N CYS A 100 -8.61 -28.99 -14.17
CA CYS A 100 -9.21 -29.65 -15.36
C CYS A 100 -8.19 -30.06 -16.44
N LYS A 101 -6.90 -30.19 -16.10
CA LYS A 101 -5.90 -30.82 -16.99
C LYS A 101 -5.30 -32.04 -16.28
N GLY A 102 -6.06 -33.13 -16.30
CA GLY A 102 -5.61 -34.49 -16.01
C GLY A 102 -5.97 -35.38 -17.19
#